data_AF-A0A9P3PPH3-F1
#
_entry.id   AF-A0A9P3PPH3-F1
#
_cell.length_a   1.000
_cell.length_b   1.000
_cell.length_c   1.000
_cell.angle_alpha   90.00
_cell.angle_beta   90.00
_cell.angle_gamma   90.00
#
_symmetry.space_group_name_H-M   'P 1'
#
loop_
_entity.id
_entity.type
_entity.pdbx_description
1 polymer ?
#
loop_
_entity_poly.entity_id
_entity_poly.type
_entity_poly.pdbx_seq_one_letter_code
_entity_poly.pdbx_strand_id
1 'polypeptide(L)'
;MSTGQVASLLTDVLGRKITHERLSADELKAIWTSFGLGEKFALWYINAEDDIARGTEEAFLHGEEKEVGKRHLLDYFREKRDIWIP
;
A
#
# COMPACT_ATOMS: atom_id res chain seq x y z
N MET A 1 -8.58 4.45 -3.57
CA MET A 1 -8.49 3.08 -4.15
C MET A 1 -8.18 2.12 -3.01
N SER A 2 -8.90 1.01 -2.86
CA SER A 2 -8.66 0.09 -1.73
C SER A 2 -7.47 -0.84 -1.97
N THR A 3 -6.84 -1.32 -0.91
CA THR A 3 -5.75 -2.31 -0.98
C THR A 3 -6.16 -3.62 -1.67
N GLY A 4 -7.44 -4.01 -1.58
CA GLY A 4 -7.98 -5.14 -2.35
C GLY A 4 -7.98 -4.88 -3.86
N GLN A 5 -8.29 -3.66 -4.30
CA GLN A 5 -8.20 -3.27 -5.71
C GLN A 5 -6.75 -3.26 -6.18
N VAL A 6 -5.81 -2.80 -5.35
CA VAL A 6 -4.37 -2.84 -5.64
C VAL A 6 -3.88 -4.28 -5.83
N ALA A 7 -4.27 -5.21 -4.95
CA ALA A 7 -3.94 -6.62 -5.08
C ALA A 7 -4.50 -7.26 -6.37
N SER A 8 -5.68 -6.83 -6.81
CA SER A 8 -6.25 -7.23 -8.11
C SER A 8 -5.40 -6.73 -9.28
N LEU A 9 -4.98 -5.45 -9.27
CA LEU A 9 -4.13 -4.91 -10.33
C LEU A 9 -2.79 -5.64 -10.42
N LEU A 10 -2.17 -5.95 -9.28
CA LEU A 10 -0.94 -6.74 -9.24
C LEU A 10 -1.16 -8.18 -9.72
N THR A 11 -2.30 -8.79 -9.40
CA THR A 11 -2.68 -10.11 -9.89
C THR A 11 -2.71 -10.12 -11.43
N ASP A 12 -3.33 -9.11 -12.03
CA ASP A 12 -3.43 -8.98 -13.49
C ASP A 12 -2.06 -8.77 -14.15
N VAL A 13 -1.20 -7.94 -13.54
CA VAL A 13 0.13 -7.63 -14.09
C VAL A 13 1.12 -8.79 -13.95
N LEU A 14 1.05 -9.54 -12.84
CA LEU A 14 2.01 -10.60 -12.53
C LEU A 14 1.52 -11.99 -12.98
N GLY A 15 0.24 -12.16 -13.27
CA GLY A 15 -0.35 -13.43 -13.70
C GLY A 15 -0.43 -14.48 -12.58
N ARG A 16 -0.36 -14.04 -11.31
CA ARG A 16 -0.47 -14.91 -10.12
C ARG A 16 -1.45 -14.30 -9.14
N LYS A 17 -2.18 -15.14 -8.40
CA LYS A 17 -3.13 -14.67 -7.39
C LYS A 17 -2.41 -13.94 -6.27
N ILE A 18 -2.77 -12.67 -6.05
CA ILE A 18 -2.31 -11.85 -4.94
C ILE A 18 -3.55 -11.39 -4.16
N THR A 19 -3.53 -11.61 -2.85
CA THR A 19 -4.63 -11.26 -1.95
C THR A 19 -4.13 -10.28 -0.91
N HIS A 20 -4.96 -9.29 -0.60
CA HIS A 20 -4.74 -8.43 0.55
C HIS A 20 -5.32 -9.10 1.80
N GLU A 21 -4.50 -9.20 2.85
CA GLU A 21 -4.89 -9.71 4.17
C GLU A 21 -4.67 -8.62 5.21
N ARG A 22 -5.67 -8.39 6.06
CA ARG A 22 -5.57 -7.42 7.15
C ARG A 22 -5.06 -8.14 8.39
N LEU A 23 -3.84 -7.79 8.79
CA LEU A 23 -3.21 -8.30 10.01
C LEU A 23 -3.56 -7.42 11.21
N SER A 24 -3.41 -7.98 12.41
CA SER A 24 -3.47 -7.22 13.65
C SER A 24 -2.25 -6.30 13.81
N ALA A 25 -2.36 -5.29 14.68
CA ALA A 25 -1.27 -4.38 14.97
C ALA A 25 -0.01 -5.09 15.50
N ASP A 26 -0.18 -6.11 16.34
CA ASP A 26 0.93 -6.88 16.90
C ASP A 26 1.64 -7.73 15.84
N GLU A 27 0.89 -8.36 14.94
CA GLU A 27 1.43 -9.10 13.80
C GLU A 27 2.18 -8.17 12.84
N LEU A 28 1.60 -7.01 12.52
CA LEU A 28 2.24 -6.03 11.66
C LEU A 28 3.53 -5.49 12.29
N LYS A 29 3.53 -5.23 13.61
CA LYS A 29 4.72 -4.80 14.34
C LYS A 29 5.83 -5.84 14.25
N ALA A 30 5.51 -7.12 14.47
CA ALA A 30 6.47 -8.21 14.39
C ALA A 30 7.06 -8.35 12.98
N ILE A 31 6.25 -8.18 11.94
CA ILE A 31 6.72 -8.19 10.55
C ILE A 31 7.68 -7.04 10.30
N TRP A 32 7.30 -5.81 10.64
CA TRP A 32 8.15 -4.65 10.38
C TRP A 32 9.48 -4.71 11.13
N THR A 33 9.48 -5.14 12.40
CA THR A 33 10.72 -5.32 13.15
C THR A 33 11.57 -6.45 12.58
N SER A 34 10.98 -7.51 12.02
CA SER A 34 11.74 -8.57 11.34
C SER A 34 12.50 -8.07 10.10
N PHE A 35 12.00 -7.03 9.44
CA PHE A 35 12.68 -6.34 8.34
C PHE A 35 13.73 -5.31 8.80
N GLY A 36 13.99 -5.22 10.11
CA GLY A 36 14.98 -4.31 10.70
C GLY A 36 14.47 -2.88 10.95
N LEU A 37 13.15 -2.64 10.83
CA LEU A 37 12.59 -1.34 11.20
C LEU A 37 12.62 -1.19 12.73
N GLY A 38 13.10 -0.03 13.19
CA GLY A 38 13.06 0.31 14.62
C GLY A 38 11.61 0.38 15.12
N GLU A 39 11.37 -0.08 16.36
CA GLU A 39 10.02 -0.20 16.92
C GLU A 39 9.19 1.08 16.85
N LYS A 40 9.82 2.24 17.07
CA LYS A 40 9.15 3.54 16.97
C LYS A 40 8.61 3.81 15.56
N PHE A 41 9.38 3.44 14.55
CA PHE A 41 8.98 3.61 13.16
C PHE A 41 7.91 2.58 12.75
N ALA A 42 8.04 1.33 13.20
CA ALA A 42 7.01 0.31 13.01
C ALA A 42 5.66 0.73 13.61
N LEU A 43 5.65 1.28 14.83
CA LEU A 43 4.44 1.77 15.47
C LEU A 43 3.84 2.98 14.74
N TRP A 44 4.67 3.93 14.30
CA TRP A 44 4.21 5.05 13.49
C TRP A 44 3.54 4.58 12.19
N TYR A 45 4.12 3.58 11.53
CA TYR A 45 3.59 3.00 10.30
C TYR A 45 2.22 2.33 10.52
N ILE A 46 2.07 1.54 11.59
CA ILE A 46 0.78 0.92 11.96
C ILE A 46 -0.31 1.97 12.16
N ASN A 47 0.00 3.07 12.85
CA ASN A 47 -0.97 4.14 13.06
C ASN A 47 -1.36 4.83 11.75
N ALA A 48 -0.38 5.07 10.86
CA ALA A 48 -0.64 5.63 9.55
C ALA A 48 -1.55 4.73 8.69
N GLU A 49 -1.34 3.42 8.71
CA GLU A 49 -2.22 2.45 8.02
C GLU A 49 -3.66 2.46 8.57
N ASP A 50 -3.86 2.64 9.88
CA ASP A 50 -5.21 2.77 10.45
C ASP A 50 -5.88 4.09 10.04
N ASP A 51 -5.13 5.18 9.98
CA ASP A 51 -5.63 6.46 9.48
C ASP A 51 -6.05 6.36 8.00
N ILE A 52 -5.22 5.72 7.16
CA ILE A 52 -5.54 5.46 5.75
C ILE A 52 -6.82 4.62 5.64
N ALA A 53 -6.95 3.57 6.45
CA ALA A 53 -8.15 2.75 6.49
C ALA A 53 -9.42 3.53 6.90
N ARG A 54 -9.28 4.64 7.62
CA ARG A 54 -10.36 5.58 7.98
C ARG A 54 -10.65 6.62 6.90
N GLY A 55 -9.92 6.62 5.79
CA GLY A 55 -10.18 7.45 4.61
C GLY A 55 -9.42 8.77 4.57
N THR A 56 -8.34 8.93 5.34
CA THR A 56 -7.50 10.15 5.28
C THR A 56 -6.86 10.37 3.91
N GLU A 57 -6.48 9.29 3.22
CA GLU A 57 -5.90 9.35 1.87
C GLU A 57 -6.91 9.84 0.82
N GLU A 58 -8.15 9.35 0.88
CA GLU A 58 -9.23 9.83 -0.01
C GLU A 58 -9.55 11.31 0.24
N ALA A 59 -9.55 11.74 1.50
CA ALA A 59 -9.74 13.15 1.84
C ALA A 59 -8.62 14.05 1.29
N PHE A 60 -7.38 13.56 1.28
CA PHE A 60 -6.24 14.26 0.68
C PHE A 60 -6.36 14.34 -0.84
N LEU A 61 -6.66 13.22 -1.52
CA LEU A 61 -6.77 13.15 -2.99
C LEU A 61 -7.93 13.99 -3.55
N HIS A 62 -8.97 14.24 -2.76
CA HIS A 62 -10.14 15.04 -3.14
C HIS A 62 -10.08 16.50 -2.64
N GLY A 63 -8.95 16.94 -2.07
CA GLY A 63 -8.74 18.32 -1.65
C GLY A 63 -8.74 19.33 -2.82
N GLU A 64 -8.80 20.62 -2.51
CA GLU A 64 -8.87 21.70 -3.52
C GLU A 64 -7.56 21.92 -4.30
N GLU A 65 -6.46 21.27 -3.92
CA GLU A 65 -5.18 21.40 -4.61
C GLU A 65 -5.19 20.70 -5.98
N LYS A 66 -4.67 21.40 -7.00
CA LYS A 66 -4.56 20.86 -8.35
C LYS A 66 -3.37 19.92 -8.46
N GLU A 67 -3.64 18.62 -8.55
CA GLU A 67 -2.64 17.63 -8.94
C GLU A 67 -2.35 17.68 -10.44
N VAL A 68 -1.17 18.18 -10.80
CA VAL A 68 -0.65 18.21 -12.18
C VAL A 68 0.28 17.01 -12.40
N GLY A 69 0.12 16.29 -13.53
CA GLY A 69 1.01 15.17 -13.89
C GLY A 69 0.55 13.78 -13.41
N LYS A 70 -0.77 13.55 -13.35
CA LYS A 70 -1.38 12.29 -12.90
C LYS A 70 -0.76 11.07 -13.59
N ARG A 71 -0.42 10.06 -12.78
CA ARG A 71 0.04 8.75 -13.24
C ARG A 71 -0.86 7.67 -12.65
N HIS A 72 -1.27 6.70 -13.46
CA HIS A 72 -2.05 5.57 -12.97
C HIS A 72 -1.15 4.51 -12.35
N LEU A 73 -1.56 3.97 -11.20
CA LEU A 73 -0.82 2.91 -10.51
C LEU A 73 -0.63 1.66 -11.39
N LEU A 74 -1.62 1.35 -12.25
CA LEU A 74 -1.52 0.25 -13.22
C LEU A 74 -0.36 0.44 -14.21
N ASP A 75 -0.13 1.66 -14.70
CA ASP A 75 0.97 1.96 -15.62
C ASP A 75 2.31 1.79 -14.92
N TYR A 76 2.41 2.22 -13.65
CA TYR A 76 3.59 1.99 -12.82
C TYR A 76 3.89 0.50 -12.62
N PHE A 77 2.88 -0.33 -12.30
CA PHE A 77 3.08 -1.77 -12.14
C PHE A 77 3.54 -2.45 -13.42
N ARG A 78 3.03 -2.02 -14.58
CA ARG A 78 3.48 -2.54 -15.88
C ARG A 78 4.91 -2.15 -16.19
N GLU A 79 5.28 -0.88 -16.01
CA GLU A 79 6.63 -0.38 -16.27
C GLU A 79 7.69 -0.95 -15.33
N LYS A 80 7.32 -1.22 -14.09
CA LYS A 80 8.22 -1.72 -13.05
C LYS A 80 7.97 -3.18 -12.68
N ARG A 81 7.38 -3.95 -13.58
CA ARG A 81 6.99 -5.35 -13.32
C ARG A 81 8.10 -6.17 -12.65
N ASP A 82 9.34 -5.98 -13.09
CA ASP A 82 10.49 -6.77 -12.64
C ASP A 82 10.84 -6.59 -11.16
N ILE A 83 10.51 -5.45 -10.53
CA ILE A 83 10.78 -5.26 -9.08
C ILE A 83 9.81 -6.04 -8.18
N TRP A 84 8.74 -6.59 -8.78
CA TRP A 84 7.69 -7.33 -8.08
C TRP A 84 7.78 -8.84 -8.30
N ILE A 85 8.75 -9.29 -9.10
CA ILE A 85 9.07 -10.70 -9.32
C ILE A 85 10.14 -11.07 -8.27
N PRO A 86 9.92 -12.09 -7.44
CA PRO A 86 10.90 -12.55 -6.45
C PRO A 86 12.19 -13.09 -7.08
#